data_AF-A0A2S9YM55-F1
#
_entry.id   AF-A0A2S9YM55-F1
#
_cell.length_a   1.000
_cell.length_b   1.000
_cell.length_c   1.000
_cell.angle_alpha   90.00
_cell.angle_beta   90.00
_cell.angle_gamma   90.00
#
_symmetry.space_group_name_H-M   'P 1'
#
loop_
_entity.id
_entity.type
_entity.pdbx_description
1 polymer ?
#
loop_
_entity_poly.entity_id
_entity_poly.type
_entity_poly.pdbx_seq_one_letter_code
_entity_poly.pdbx_strand_id
1 'polypeptide(L)'
;MCTSQCIEVTLPIDVRGGAELPLPVPSGHRLDVSSLVFEPTHSVDALGTSVLAGPKRVFASAAGEPVLILGWSLEGTLRYRTGPGSIVSMPPRSDAALPEQLLLEARALRELPAKQRPRAAIDLVQARVRYETSNAVAVQHQVAVLEGKDFVTRTLEIGAGDCDVQNGLLVAVLHAADIDARLAVGWVGHEGSVSAWLHAWVEYLGEDGSWRVADATARATTAGGSIPGLPPPPAGVAVASLDLDAGPDGGSLEPTARVEPPSSNEAGDPSDPNDPSDPSSQGNGSTPAVAGDNPGVITVIDQTGSQPSSASIRDRLPPGLVAALTGPWVPWLALSCGLLGLGLLGVSLSRRTARRFSLDEGVDLSGLLQGALAQPAAYRHLPSLFHRRLIPLRGGAALSLNRVRALASEGRLYAGGEQTELCRDARRRGVSLLDAQTPVGRTVAASLGAIDLDRWGHRLARATEVLVLGIVAAYLRDQGERWRCAAVRGLGERVATLDLRPLGSSRRIGDRLVLLDVDDAWLLEAERLRPTRPHAAAFALLDHLLDHLDLGTERRARLLAPLAALALVETANLDDPPPGNPDTAEPSHG
;
A
#
# COMPACT_ATOMS: atom_id res chain seq x y z
N MET A 1 -8.97 -37.08 -1.36
CA MET A 1 -7.58 -36.95 -1.81
C MET A 1 -7.57 -36.86 -3.32
N CYS A 2 -6.76 -35.98 -3.88
CA CYS A 2 -6.53 -35.92 -5.33
C CYS A 2 -5.65 -37.12 -5.74
N THR A 3 -6.13 -37.94 -6.69
CA THR A 3 -5.43 -39.15 -7.16
C THR A 3 -4.73 -38.98 -8.50
N SER A 4 -5.09 -37.95 -9.27
CA SER A 4 -4.48 -37.59 -10.57
C SER A 4 -4.53 -36.07 -10.78
N GLN A 5 -3.58 -35.53 -11.55
CA GLN A 5 -3.48 -34.10 -11.88
C GLN A 5 -3.31 -33.15 -10.67
N CYS A 6 -2.71 -33.64 -9.59
CA CYS A 6 -2.42 -32.80 -8.43
C CYS A 6 -1.24 -31.87 -8.72
N ILE A 7 -1.35 -30.63 -8.28
CA ILE A 7 -0.27 -29.66 -8.30
C ILE A 7 0.27 -29.56 -6.88
N GLU A 8 1.59 -29.70 -6.73
CA GLU A 8 2.30 -29.42 -5.50
C GLU A 8 2.65 -27.92 -5.45
N VAL A 9 2.23 -27.27 -4.38
CA VAL A 9 2.45 -25.85 -4.12
C VAL A 9 3.43 -25.72 -2.97
N THR A 10 4.43 -24.85 -3.15
CA THR A 10 5.43 -24.50 -2.13
C THR A 10 5.39 -22.98 -1.95
N LEU A 11 5.02 -22.53 -0.75
CA LEU A 11 4.75 -21.13 -0.44
C LEU A 11 5.63 -20.69 0.74
N PRO A 12 6.58 -19.74 0.56
CA PRO A 12 7.24 -19.11 1.69
C PRO A 12 6.22 -18.27 2.47
N ILE A 13 6.20 -18.42 3.79
CA ILE A 13 5.24 -17.77 4.67
C ILE A 13 5.94 -17.13 5.87
N ASP A 14 5.45 -15.94 6.22
CA ASP A 14 5.74 -15.22 7.46
C ASP A 14 4.39 -14.72 8.01
N VAL A 15 3.80 -15.50 8.90
CA VAL A 15 2.43 -15.32 9.38
C VAL A 15 2.45 -15.17 10.89
N ARG A 16 1.73 -14.18 11.41
CA ARG A 16 1.56 -14.01 12.86
C ARG A 16 0.45 -14.91 13.39
N GLY A 17 0.58 -15.36 14.63
CA GLY A 17 -0.47 -16.15 15.29
C GLY A 17 -1.81 -15.41 15.32
N GLY A 18 -2.88 -16.14 15.00
CA GLY A 18 -4.22 -15.63 14.85
C GLY A 18 -4.54 -15.05 13.46
N ALA A 19 -3.56 -14.89 12.57
CA ALA A 19 -3.81 -14.39 11.23
C ALA A 19 -4.40 -15.47 10.31
N GLU A 20 -5.24 -15.01 9.39
CA GLU A 20 -5.77 -15.79 8.29
C GLU A 20 -4.74 -15.84 7.14
N LEU A 21 -4.33 -17.05 6.76
CA LEU A 21 -3.47 -17.28 5.60
C LEU A 21 -4.30 -17.87 4.46
N PRO A 22 -4.68 -17.07 3.43
CA PRO A 22 -5.32 -17.62 2.24
C PRO A 22 -4.33 -18.54 1.51
N LEU A 23 -4.81 -19.72 1.11
CA LEU A 23 -4.02 -20.70 0.39
C LEU A 23 -4.34 -20.63 -1.11
N PRO A 24 -3.37 -20.27 -1.98
CA PRO A 24 -3.62 -20.24 -3.40
C PRO A 24 -3.97 -21.63 -3.93
N VAL A 25 -5.14 -21.74 -4.55
CA VAL A 25 -5.63 -22.97 -5.18
C VAL A 25 -6.05 -22.63 -6.61
N PRO A 26 -5.55 -23.36 -7.63
CA PRO A 26 -5.95 -23.14 -9.01
C PRO A 26 -7.46 -23.26 -9.22
N SER A 27 -7.98 -22.59 -10.23
CA SER A 27 -9.38 -22.69 -10.65
C SER A 27 -9.79 -24.16 -10.85
N GLY A 28 -10.92 -24.55 -10.27
CA GLY A 28 -11.41 -25.93 -10.31
C GLY A 28 -10.66 -26.94 -9.43
N HIS A 29 -9.59 -26.52 -8.75
CA HIS A 29 -8.90 -27.36 -7.79
C HIS A 29 -9.50 -27.23 -6.38
N ARG A 30 -9.24 -28.25 -5.56
CA ARG A 30 -9.43 -28.26 -4.12
C ARG A 30 -8.12 -28.52 -3.42
N LEU A 31 -7.97 -27.92 -2.25
CA LEU A 31 -6.88 -28.22 -1.33
C LEU A 31 -7.00 -29.64 -0.79
N ASP A 32 -5.92 -30.41 -0.91
CA ASP A 32 -5.75 -31.65 -0.15
C ASP A 32 -5.25 -31.29 1.25
N VAL A 33 -6.17 -31.07 2.20
CA VAL A 33 -5.84 -30.63 3.58
C VAL A 33 -4.83 -31.56 4.25
N SER A 34 -4.86 -32.85 3.93
CA SER A 34 -3.93 -33.85 4.49
C SER A 34 -2.48 -33.69 4.01
N SER A 35 -2.26 -32.95 2.93
CA SER A 35 -0.93 -32.71 2.34
C SER A 35 -0.25 -31.45 2.86
N LEU A 36 -0.90 -30.66 3.73
CA LEU A 36 -0.29 -29.48 4.33
C LEU A 36 0.91 -29.89 5.18
N VAL A 37 2.11 -29.44 4.82
CA VAL A 37 3.37 -29.64 5.54
C VAL A 37 4.03 -28.28 5.76
N PHE A 38 4.55 -28.05 6.97
CA PHE A 38 5.30 -26.82 7.28
C PHE A 38 6.76 -27.17 7.53
N GLU A 39 7.65 -26.41 6.90
CA GLU A 39 9.10 -26.49 7.03
C GLU A 39 9.58 -25.15 7.63
N PRO A 40 9.78 -25.03 8.96
CA PRO A 40 10.15 -23.78 9.59
C PRO A 40 11.58 -23.35 9.20
N THR A 41 11.82 -22.04 9.04
CA THR A 41 13.16 -21.50 8.74
C THR A 41 14.10 -21.57 9.96
N HIS A 42 13.53 -21.58 11.16
CA HIS A 42 14.27 -21.69 12.42
C HIS A 42 14.22 -23.11 13.00
N SER A 43 15.27 -23.46 13.77
CA SER A 43 15.44 -24.79 14.40
C SER A 43 14.14 -25.27 15.07
N VAL A 44 13.75 -26.51 14.75
CA VAL A 44 12.58 -27.23 15.30
C VAL A 44 12.60 -27.26 16.83
N ASP A 45 13.79 -27.17 17.43
CA ASP A 45 13.98 -27.14 18.89
C ASP A 45 13.31 -25.94 19.56
N ALA A 46 13.15 -24.82 18.84
CA ALA A 46 12.52 -23.61 19.37
C ALA A 46 10.98 -23.66 19.36
N LEU A 47 10.39 -24.47 18.47
CA LEU A 47 8.94 -24.53 18.27
C LEU A 47 8.29 -25.73 18.98
N GLY A 48 9.07 -26.74 19.36
CA GLY A 48 8.56 -27.97 19.96
C GLY A 48 7.78 -28.82 18.95
N THR A 49 8.00 -30.13 18.97
CA THR A 49 7.35 -31.09 18.05
C THR A 49 5.81 -31.06 18.11
N SER A 50 5.23 -30.59 19.22
CA SER A 50 3.78 -30.45 19.39
C SER A 50 3.15 -29.35 18.53
N VAL A 51 3.89 -28.30 18.13
CA VAL A 51 3.35 -27.17 17.34
C VAL A 51 3.17 -27.57 15.88
N LEU A 52 4.04 -28.43 15.33
CA LEU A 52 3.92 -28.92 13.96
C LEU A 52 2.81 -29.98 13.79
N ALA A 53 2.43 -30.65 14.88
CA ALA A 53 1.40 -31.70 14.91
C ALA A 53 -0.01 -31.18 15.27
N GLY A 54 -0.15 -29.90 15.61
CA GLY A 54 -1.44 -29.31 16.00
C GLY A 54 -2.49 -29.42 14.87
N PRO A 55 -3.79 -29.46 15.23
CA PRO A 55 -4.86 -29.55 14.24
C PRO A 55 -4.88 -28.29 13.36
N LYS A 56 -4.53 -28.47 12.08
CA LYS A 56 -4.61 -27.42 11.06
C LYS A 56 -6.08 -27.21 10.72
N ARG A 57 -6.63 -26.05 11.10
CA ARG A 57 -8.00 -25.70 10.75
C ARG A 57 -7.97 -24.91 9.45
N VAL A 58 -8.46 -25.54 8.38
CA VAL A 58 -8.74 -24.88 7.12
C VAL A 58 -10.23 -24.59 7.06
N PHE A 59 -10.58 -23.34 6.74
CA PHE A 59 -11.95 -22.88 6.53
C PHE A 59 -12.11 -22.45 5.08
N ALA A 60 -13.35 -22.34 4.62
CA ALA A 60 -13.65 -21.60 3.41
C ALA A 60 -13.94 -20.13 3.79
N SER A 61 -13.30 -19.18 3.08
CA SER A 61 -13.66 -17.77 3.17
C SER A 61 -15.08 -17.54 2.63
N ALA A 62 -15.60 -16.32 2.77
CA ALA A 62 -16.86 -15.92 2.11
C ALA A 62 -16.80 -16.02 0.57
N ALA A 63 -15.60 -16.06 -0.02
CA ALA A 63 -15.36 -16.29 -1.44
C ALA A 63 -15.20 -17.80 -1.79
N GLY A 64 -15.24 -18.68 -0.79
CA GLY A 64 -15.03 -20.12 -0.96
C GLY A 64 -13.56 -20.53 -1.11
N GLU A 65 -12.62 -19.64 -0.77
CA GLU A 65 -11.18 -19.92 -0.81
C GLU A 65 -10.75 -20.63 0.47
N PRO A 66 -9.81 -21.60 0.40
CA PRO A 66 -9.29 -22.21 1.61
C PRO A 66 -8.40 -21.23 2.38
N VAL A 67 -8.79 -20.94 3.61
CA VAL A 67 -8.07 -20.09 4.55
C VAL A 67 -7.57 -20.95 5.70
N LEU A 68 -6.27 -20.89 5.93
CA LEU A 68 -5.61 -21.55 7.04
C LEU A 68 -5.49 -20.57 8.21
N ILE A 69 -5.99 -20.96 9.38
CA ILE A 69 -5.83 -20.17 10.61
C ILE A 69 -4.76 -20.83 11.47
N LEU A 70 -3.68 -20.10 11.73
CA LEU A 70 -2.57 -20.55 12.57
C LEU A 70 -2.72 -19.93 13.97
N GLY A 71 -2.72 -20.76 15.02
CA GLY A 71 -2.78 -20.26 16.40
C GLY A 71 -1.47 -19.63 16.90
N TRP A 72 -0.43 -19.60 16.07
CA TRP A 72 0.92 -19.20 16.43
C TRP A 72 1.61 -18.50 15.26
N SER A 73 2.63 -17.70 15.56
CA SER A 73 3.46 -17.07 14.52
C SER A 73 4.41 -18.09 13.92
N LEU A 74 4.58 -18.04 12.60
CA LEU A 74 5.38 -18.98 11.83
C LEU A 74 6.10 -18.27 10.69
N GLU A 75 7.42 -18.46 10.64
CA GLU A 75 8.27 -18.12 9.49
C GLU A 75 8.86 -19.41 8.92
N GLY A 76 8.63 -19.67 7.63
CA GLY A 76 8.97 -20.94 7.02
C GLY A 76 8.45 -21.12 5.60
N THR A 77 8.42 -22.38 5.17
CA THR A 77 7.82 -22.80 3.90
C THR A 77 6.63 -23.70 4.17
N LEU A 78 5.48 -23.38 3.56
CA LEU A 78 4.29 -24.21 3.56
C LEU A 78 4.20 -24.97 2.24
N ARG A 79 4.09 -26.30 2.32
CA ARG A 79 3.90 -27.19 1.18
C ARG A 79 2.53 -27.84 1.24
N TYR A 80 1.84 -27.93 0.12
CA TYR A 80 0.56 -28.63 0.03
C TYR A 80 0.28 -29.04 -1.41
N ARG A 81 -0.70 -29.91 -1.58
CA ARG A 81 -1.23 -30.32 -2.87
C ARG A 81 -2.61 -29.75 -3.08
N THR A 82 -2.90 -29.43 -4.33
CA THR A 82 -4.23 -29.13 -4.81
C THR A 82 -4.53 -30.04 -6.00
N GLY A 83 -5.80 -30.29 -6.29
CA GLY A 83 -6.16 -31.04 -7.49
C GLY A 83 -7.63 -30.92 -7.83
N PRO A 84 -8.06 -31.40 -9.01
CA PRO A 84 -9.45 -31.30 -9.43
C PRO A 84 -10.40 -31.82 -8.36
N GLY A 85 -11.47 -31.09 -8.07
CA GLY A 85 -12.45 -31.49 -7.07
C GLY A 85 -13.86 -31.02 -7.39
N SER A 86 -14.86 -31.78 -6.93
CA SER A 86 -16.29 -31.46 -7.12
C SER A 86 -16.63 -30.08 -6.54
N ILE A 87 -17.67 -29.41 -7.03
CA ILE A 87 -17.99 -28.03 -6.61
C ILE A 87 -18.41 -27.98 -5.12
N VAL A 88 -18.02 -26.95 -4.36
CA VAL A 88 -18.78 -26.61 -3.14
C VAL A 88 -19.97 -25.85 -3.68
N SER A 89 -21.18 -26.40 -3.59
CA SER A 89 -22.38 -25.64 -3.92
C SER A 89 -22.35 -24.35 -3.12
N MET A 90 -22.10 -23.24 -3.81
CA MET A 90 -22.21 -21.92 -3.21
C MET A 90 -23.70 -21.69 -2.99
N PRO A 91 -24.11 -21.14 -1.83
CA PRO A 91 -25.51 -20.78 -1.66
C PRO A 91 -25.93 -19.84 -2.80
N PRO A 92 -27.12 -20.02 -3.40
CA PRO A 92 -27.58 -19.18 -4.49
C PRO A 92 -27.56 -17.73 -4.03
N ARG A 93 -26.80 -16.89 -4.74
CA ARG A 93 -26.69 -15.47 -4.42
C ARG A 93 -27.84 -14.70 -5.05
N SER A 94 -28.29 -13.68 -4.33
CA SER A 94 -29.46 -12.89 -4.68
C SER A 94 -29.27 -12.15 -6.00
N ASP A 95 -30.19 -12.33 -6.94
CA ASP A 95 -30.36 -11.58 -8.19
C ASP A 95 -30.52 -10.05 -8.00
N ALA A 96 -30.62 -9.55 -6.75
CA ALA A 96 -31.18 -8.25 -6.41
C ALA A 96 -30.28 -7.02 -6.66
N ALA A 97 -29.25 -7.11 -7.49
CA ALA A 97 -28.26 -6.03 -7.66
C ALA A 97 -28.11 -5.48 -9.09
N LEU A 98 -28.77 -6.05 -10.11
CA LEU A 98 -28.67 -5.50 -11.47
C LEU A 98 -29.78 -4.47 -11.74
N PRO A 99 -29.47 -3.30 -12.35
CA PRO A 99 -30.49 -2.40 -12.87
C PRO A 99 -31.42 -3.12 -13.85
N GLU A 100 -32.71 -2.75 -13.86
CA GLU A 100 -33.78 -3.46 -14.59
C GLU A 100 -33.42 -3.77 -16.04
N GLN A 101 -32.88 -2.77 -16.77
CA GLN A 101 -32.50 -2.96 -18.16
C GLN A 101 -31.37 -4.00 -18.33
N LEU A 102 -30.33 -3.94 -17.51
CA LEU A 102 -29.22 -4.90 -17.59
C LEU A 102 -29.67 -6.30 -17.14
N LEU A 103 -30.59 -6.38 -16.18
CA LEU A 103 -31.19 -7.63 -15.76
C LEU A 103 -31.99 -8.30 -16.89
N LEU A 104 -32.76 -7.52 -17.66
CA LEU A 104 -33.50 -8.03 -18.83
C LEU A 104 -32.54 -8.55 -19.91
N GLU A 105 -31.49 -7.79 -20.23
CA GLU A 105 -30.47 -8.21 -21.21
C GLU A 105 -29.72 -9.46 -20.75
N ALA A 106 -29.31 -9.53 -19.48
CA ALA A 106 -28.64 -10.70 -18.91
C ALA A 106 -29.55 -11.93 -18.90
N ARG A 107 -30.84 -11.78 -18.59
CA ARG A 107 -31.83 -12.89 -18.64
C ARG A 107 -32.09 -13.36 -20.06
N ALA A 108 -32.07 -12.47 -21.05
CA ALA A 108 -32.22 -12.85 -22.45
C ALA A 108 -31.10 -13.78 -22.93
N LEU A 109 -29.92 -13.77 -22.28
CA LEU A 109 -28.85 -14.72 -22.57
C LEU A 109 -29.26 -16.17 -22.29
N ARG A 110 -30.27 -16.43 -21.44
CA ARG A 110 -30.75 -17.79 -21.14
C ARG A 110 -31.30 -18.52 -22.37
N GLU A 111 -31.77 -17.77 -23.37
CA GLU A 111 -32.26 -18.30 -24.65
C GLU A 111 -31.12 -18.81 -25.55
N LEU A 112 -29.86 -18.46 -25.25
CA LEU A 112 -28.70 -18.98 -25.95
C LEU A 112 -28.28 -20.36 -25.42
N PRO A 113 -27.67 -21.23 -26.26
CA PRO A 113 -27.01 -22.46 -25.79
C PRO A 113 -26.01 -22.14 -24.68
N ALA A 114 -25.93 -22.95 -23.61
CA ALA A 114 -25.14 -22.56 -22.43
C ALA A 114 -23.66 -22.35 -22.73
N LYS A 115 -23.09 -23.05 -23.73
CA LYS A 115 -21.72 -22.82 -24.22
C LYS A 115 -21.49 -21.41 -24.79
N GLN A 116 -22.53 -20.76 -25.32
CA GLN A 116 -22.43 -19.41 -25.93
C GLN A 116 -22.68 -18.29 -24.93
N ARG A 117 -23.39 -18.58 -23.82
CA ARG A 117 -23.78 -17.58 -22.82
C ARG A 117 -22.60 -16.83 -22.18
N PRO A 118 -21.48 -17.47 -21.75
CA PRO A 118 -20.36 -16.75 -21.17
C PRO A 118 -19.74 -15.73 -22.13
N ARG A 119 -19.64 -16.08 -23.42
CA ARG A 119 -19.11 -15.17 -24.43
C ARG A 119 -20.02 -13.97 -24.63
N ALA A 120 -21.33 -14.20 -24.78
CA ALA A 120 -22.30 -13.12 -24.89
C ALA A 120 -22.34 -12.21 -23.64
N ALA A 121 -22.14 -12.79 -22.45
CA ALA A 121 -22.03 -12.03 -21.20
C ALA A 121 -20.75 -11.16 -21.16
N ILE A 122 -19.61 -11.70 -21.62
CA ILE A 122 -18.37 -10.92 -21.79
C ILE A 122 -18.61 -9.74 -22.73
N ASP A 123 -19.19 -9.98 -23.90
CA ASP A 123 -19.44 -8.95 -24.91
C ASP A 123 -20.40 -7.87 -24.36
N LEU A 124 -21.43 -8.28 -23.61
CA LEU A 124 -22.36 -7.37 -22.93
C LEU A 124 -21.63 -6.47 -21.91
N VAL A 125 -20.76 -7.03 -21.06
CA VAL A 125 -20.00 -6.24 -20.07
C VAL A 125 -19.00 -5.29 -20.75
N GLN A 126 -18.27 -5.78 -21.76
CA GLN A 126 -17.31 -4.97 -22.51
C GLN A 126 -17.98 -3.79 -23.23
N ALA A 127 -19.25 -3.92 -23.63
CA ALA A 127 -20.03 -2.83 -24.21
C ALA A 127 -20.45 -1.75 -23.19
N ARG A 128 -20.46 -2.06 -21.88
CA ARG A 128 -20.90 -1.15 -20.81
C ARG A 128 -19.76 -0.52 -20.03
N VAL A 129 -18.65 -1.25 -19.87
CA VAL A 129 -17.53 -0.82 -19.01
C VAL A 129 -16.24 -0.90 -19.79
N ARG A 130 -15.54 0.22 -19.95
CA ARG A 130 -14.23 0.28 -20.58
C ARG A 130 -13.14 -0.13 -19.57
N TYR A 131 -12.21 -0.98 -20.00
CA TYR A 131 -11.04 -1.30 -19.20
C TYR A 131 -10.15 -0.06 -19.03
N GLU A 132 -9.88 0.34 -17.79
CA GLU A 132 -9.12 1.54 -17.44
C GLU A 132 -8.49 1.41 -16.05
N THR A 133 -7.17 1.60 -15.95
CA THR A 133 -6.39 1.44 -14.70
C THR A 133 -5.88 2.77 -14.15
N SER A 134 -6.31 3.90 -14.70
CA SER A 134 -5.87 5.21 -14.23
C SER A 134 -6.32 5.52 -12.79
N ASN A 135 -5.48 6.23 -12.05
CA ASN A 135 -5.80 6.70 -10.70
C ASN A 135 -7.06 7.58 -10.67
N ALA A 136 -7.37 8.29 -11.76
CA ALA A 136 -8.57 9.12 -11.84
C ALA A 136 -9.86 8.28 -11.73
N VAL A 137 -9.93 7.14 -12.44
CA VAL A 137 -11.07 6.22 -12.34
C VAL A 137 -11.13 5.56 -10.97
N ALA A 138 -9.99 5.18 -10.39
CA ALA A 138 -9.95 4.65 -9.02
C ALA A 138 -10.52 5.64 -7.98
N VAL A 139 -10.18 6.93 -8.10
CA VAL A 139 -10.73 7.99 -7.23
C VAL A 139 -12.24 8.14 -7.42
N GLN A 140 -12.75 8.07 -8.65
CA GLN A 140 -14.20 8.14 -8.91
C GLN A 140 -14.94 6.99 -8.21
N HIS A 141 -14.41 5.75 -8.28
CA HIS A 141 -14.97 4.61 -7.57
C HIS A 141 -14.97 4.80 -6.06
N GLN A 142 -13.89 5.34 -5.49
CA GLN A 142 -13.82 5.65 -4.05
C GLN A 142 -14.84 6.69 -3.62
N VAL A 143 -15.02 7.77 -4.40
CA VAL A 143 -16.04 8.79 -4.15
C VAL A 143 -17.44 8.17 -4.19
N ALA A 144 -17.74 7.34 -5.19
CA ALA A 144 -19.03 6.66 -5.30
C ALA A 144 -19.33 5.72 -4.11
N VAL A 145 -18.31 5.04 -3.57
CA VAL A 145 -18.45 4.24 -2.33
C VAL A 145 -18.83 5.12 -1.14
N LEU A 146 -18.18 6.29 -1.00
CA LEU A 146 -18.48 7.25 0.08
C LEU A 146 -19.88 7.85 -0.05
N GLU A 147 -20.40 7.96 -1.28
CA GLU A 147 -21.79 8.35 -1.56
C GLU A 147 -22.81 7.23 -1.29
N GLY A 148 -22.35 6.04 -0.89
CA GLY A 148 -23.21 4.90 -0.58
C GLY A 148 -23.73 4.15 -1.81
N LYS A 149 -23.13 4.36 -2.99
CA LYS A 149 -23.51 3.63 -4.21
C LYS A 149 -23.03 2.19 -4.15
N ASP A 150 -23.94 1.26 -4.46
CA ASP A 150 -23.58 -0.15 -4.60
C ASP A 150 -22.62 -0.38 -5.78
N PHE A 151 -22.01 -1.56 -5.81
CA PHE A 151 -20.96 -1.89 -6.77
C PHE A 151 -21.45 -1.86 -8.23
N VAL A 152 -22.63 -2.39 -8.53
CA VAL A 152 -23.12 -2.47 -9.91
C VAL A 152 -23.51 -1.08 -10.40
N THR A 153 -24.25 -0.33 -9.59
CA THR A 153 -24.67 1.04 -9.92
C THR A 153 -23.46 1.93 -10.21
N ARG A 154 -22.46 1.98 -9.32
CA ARG A 154 -21.26 2.82 -9.55
C ARG A 154 -20.45 2.38 -10.76
N THR A 155 -20.36 1.07 -11.01
CA THR A 155 -19.60 0.53 -12.15
C THR A 155 -20.21 0.97 -13.47
N LEU A 156 -21.54 0.93 -13.58
CA LEU A 156 -22.26 1.34 -14.79
C LEU A 156 -22.29 2.86 -14.96
N GLU A 157 -22.43 3.63 -13.89
CA GLU A 157 -22.39 5.11 -13.95
C GLU A 157 -21.01 5.64 -14.37
N ILE A 158 -19.94 5.06 -13.81
CA ILE A 158 -18.57 5.45 -14.16
C ILE A 158 -18.21 4.95 -15.56
N GLY A 159 -18.73 3.79 -15.97
CA GLY A 159 -18.52 3.21 -17.31
C GLY A 159 -17.06 2.81 -17.58
N ALA A 160 -16.22 2.76 -16.54
CA ALA A 160 -14.82 2.41 -16.62
C ALA A 160 -14.33 1.76 -15.32
N GLY A 161 -13.33 0.89 -15.44
CA GLY A 161 -12.68 0.26 -14.30
C GLY A 161 -11.63 -0.75 -14.74
N ASP A 162 -10.85 -1.21 -13.78
CA ASP A 162 -9.82 -2.23 -13.94
C ASP A 162 -10.42 -3.64 -13.87
N CYS A 163 -9.54 -4.64 -13.67
CA CYS A 163 -9.90 -6.04 -13.89
C CYS A 163 -10.95 -6.58 -12.92
N ASP A 164 -10.92 -6.15 -11.66
CA ASP A 164 -11.89 -6.54 -10.63
C ASP A 164 -13.26 -5.88 -10.85
N VAL A 165 -13.28 -4.64 -11.32
CA VAL A 165 -14.52 -3.92 -11.67
C VAL A 165 -15.23 -4.61 -12.84
N GLN A 166 -14.55 -4.85 -13.97
CA GLN A 166 -15.17 -5.49 -15.12
C GLN A 166 -15.61 -6.93 -14.81
N ASN A 167 -14.72 -7.74 -14.23
CA ASN A 167 -15.04 -9.14 -13.96
C ASN A 167 -16.03 -9.29 -12.80
N GLY A 168 -16.06 -8.36 -11.85
CA GLY A 168 -17.10 -8.30 -10.83
C GLY A 168 -18.49 -8.06 -11.43
N LEU A 169 -18.61 -7.18 -12.42
CA LEU A 169 -19.87 -6.99 -13.16
C LEU A 169 -20.23 -8.23 -13.98
N LEU A 170 -19.24 -8.88 -14.61
CA LEU A 170 -19.45 -10.12 -15.36
C LEU A 170 -20.01 -11.24 -14.49
N VAL A 171 -19.57 -11.39 -13.24
CA VAL A 171 -20.16 -12.36 -12.30
C VAL A 171 -21.65 -12.11 -12.12
N ALA A 172 -22.05 -10.86 -11.89
CA ALA A 172 -23.46 -10.52 -11.70
C ALA A 172 -24.31 -10.81 -12.95
N VAL A 173 -23.78 -10.51 -14.14
CA VAL A 173 -24.44 -10.83 -15.42
C VAL A 173 -24.57 -12.35 -15.62
N LEU A 174 -23.54 -13.13 -15.31
CA LEU A 174 -23.57 -14.59 -15.44
C LEU A 174 -24.57 -15.24 -14.49
N HIS A 175 -24.67 -14.77 -13.23
CA HIS A 175 -25.70 -15.22 -12.30
C HIS A 175 -27.11 -14.95 -12.86
N ALA A 176 -27.35 -13.75 -13.37
CA ALA A 176 -28.63 -13.43 -14.01
C ALA A 176 -28.90 -14.27 -15.28
N ALA A 177 -27.85 -14.74 -15.97
CA ALA A 177 -27.92 -15.67 -17.10
C ALA A 177 -28.03 -17.16 -16.69
N ASP A 178 -28.25 -17.45 -15.40
CA ASP A 178 -28.37 -18.81 -14.84
C ASP A 178 -27.07 -19.64 -14.98
N ILE A 179 -25.93 -18.99 -14.73
CA ILE A 179 -24.60 -19.61 -14.72
C ILE A 179 -23.94 -19.33 -13.38
N ASP A 180 -23.61 -20.39 -12.64
CA ASP A 180 -22.84 -20.29 -11.41
C ASP A 180 -21.45 -19.74 -11.72
N ALA A 181 -21.17 -18.55 -11.20
CA ALA A 181 -19.90 -17.85 -11.38
C ALA A 181 -19.34 -17.30 -10.07
N ARG A 182 -18.03 -17.06 -10.02
CA ARG A 182 -17.36 -16.36 -8.93
C ARG A 182 -16.19 -15.53 -9.44
N LEU A 183 -15.89 -14.46 -8.73
CA LEU A 183 -14.70 -13.66 -8.98
C LEU A 183 -13.51 -14.37 -8.35
N ALA A 184 -12.46 -14.57 -9.12
CA ALA A 184 -11.18 -15.06 -8.65
C ALA A 184 -10.13 -13.96 -8.83
N VAL A 185 -9.23 -13.83 -7.86
CA VAL A 185 -8.10 -12.91 -7.92
C VAL A 185 -6.84 -13.69 -7.66
N GLY A 186 -5.84 -13.49 -8.50
CA GLY A 186 -4.57 -14.18 -8.34
C GLY A 186 -3.56 -13.78 -9.38
N TRP A 187 -2.49 -14.55 -9.49
CA TRP A 187 -1.48 -14.32 -10.51
C TRP A 187 -1.82 -15.11 -11.77
N VAL A 188 -1.78 -14.43 -12.91
CA VAL A 188 -1.99 -15.08 -14.20
C VAL A 188 -0.66 -15.61 -14.71
N GLY A 189 -0.62 -16.91 -14.98
CA GLY A 189 0.49 -17.52 -15.68
C GLY A 189 0.47 -17.14 -17.16
N HIS A 190 1.59 -16.70 -17.70
CA HIS A 190 1.82 -16.59 -19.14
C HIS A 190 3.06 -17.40 -19.49
N GLU A 191 2.90 -18.39 -20.38
CA GLU A 191 4.01 -19.18 -20.91
C GLU A 191 4.87 -19.90 -19.84
N GLY A 192 4.22 -20.49 -18.82
CA GLY A 192 4.93 -21.19 -17.72
C GLY A 192 5.63 -20.25 -16.73
N SER A 193 5.51 -18.93 -16.92
CA SER A 193 5.94 -17.92 -15.96
C SER A 193 4.72 -17.25 -15.33
N VAL A 194 4.86 -16.77 -14.10
CA VAL A 194 3.78 -16.06 -13.40
C VAL A 194 3.93 -14.57 -13.68
N SER A 195 2.87 -13.94 -14.19
CA SER A 195 2.81 -12.48 -14.34
C SER A 195 3.00 -11.82 -12.98
N ALA A 196 3.77 -10.75 -12.96
CA ALA A 196 4.05 -9.97 -11.77
C ALA A 196 2.82 -9.25 -11.19
N TRP A 197 1.72 -9.21 -11.96
CA TRP A 197 0.50 -8.48 -11.65
C TRP A 197 -0.57 -9.42 -11.10
N LEU A 198 -1.26 -8.96 -10.06
CA LEU A 198 -2.55 -9.56 -9.70
C LEU A 198 -3.55 -9.22 -10.78
N HIS A 199 -4.35 -10.21 -11.15
CA HIS A 199 -5.45 -10.06 -12.09
C HIS A 199 -6.69 -10.65 -11.46
N ALA A 200 -7.83 -10.06 -11.78
CA ALA A 200 -9.12 -10.64 -11.46
C ALA A 200 -9.74 -11.22 -12.72
N TRP A 201 -10.28 -12.44 -12.64
CA TRP A 201 -11.04 -13.10 -13.70
C TRP A 201 -12.30 -13.74 -13.11
N VAL A 202 -13.20 -14.19 -13.99
CA VAL A 202 -14.37 -14.95 -13.58
C VAL A 202 -14.12 -16.43 -13.76
N GLU A 203 -14.37 -17.21 -12.71
CA GLU A 203 -14.55 -18.64 -12.82
C GLU A 203 -16.04 -18.94 -12.93
N TYR A 204 -16.44 -19.75 -13.90
CA TYR A 204 -17.84 -20.15 -14.07
C TYR A 204 -17.98 -21.65 -14.27
N LEU A 205 -19.14 -22.19 -13.93
CA LEU A 205 -19.42 -23.62 -14.04
C LEU A 205 -20.01 -23.95 -15.41
N GLY A 206 -19.34 -24.83 -16.16
CA GLY A 206 -19.84 -25.35 -17.43
C GLY A 206 -20.97 -26.38 -17.23
N GLU A 207 -21.67 -26.73 -18.32
CA GLU A 207 -22.72 -27.78 -18.32
C GLU A 207 -22.21 -29.15 -17.87
N ASP A 208 -20.91 -29.39 -18.01
CA ASP A 208 -20.21 -30.61 -17.59
C ASP A 208 -19.82 -30.59 -16.10
N GLY A 209 -20.17 -29.54 -15.36
CA GLY A 209 -19.78 -29.36 -13.96
C GLY A 209 -18.31 -29.03 -13.76
N SER A 210 -17.57 -28.66 -14.81
CA SER A 210 -16.19 -28.20 -14.72
C SER A 210 -16.11 -26.68 -14.56
N TRP A 211 -15.18 -26.20 -13.73
CA TRP A 211 -14.87 -24.77 -13.66
C TRP A 211 -14.10 -24.35 -14.90
N ARG A 212 -14.53 -23.24 -15.50
CA ARG A 212 -13.94 -22.60 -16.67
C ARG A 212 -13.65 -21.14 -16.35
N VAL A 213 -12.78 -20.51 -17.14
CA VAL A 213 -12.41 -19.11 -16.97
C VAL A 213 -13.08 -18.25 -18.03
N ALA A 214 -13.60 -17.11 -17.61
CA ALA A 214 -14.09 -16.02 -18.44
C ALA A 214 -13.41 -14.72 -17.98
N ASP A 215 -13.07 -13.85 -18.92
CA ASP A 215 -12.38 -12.61 -18.61
C ASP A 215 -12.87 -11.48 -19.52
N ALA A 216 -13.59 -10.52 -18.95
CA ALA A 216 -14.08 -9.33 -19.65
C ALA A 216 -12.98 -8.32 -19.98
N THR A 217 -11.77 -8.46 -19.41
CA THR A 217 -10.64 -7.56 -19.69
C THR A 217 -9.81 -8.03 -20.87
N ALA A 218 -9.86 -9.32 -21.19
CA ALA A 218 -9.27 -9.90 -22.36
C ALA A 218 -10.04 -9.38 -23.59
N ARG A 219 -9.56 -8.29 -24.20
CA ARG A 219 -10.04 -7.92 -25.53
C ARG A 219 -9.83 -9.11 -26.45
N ALA A 220 -10.77 -9.32 -27.37
CA ALA A 220 -10.59 -10.23 -28.49
C ALA A 220 -9.40 -9.73 -29.32
N THR A 221 -8.20 -10.07 -28.87
CA THR A 221 -6.98 -9.95 -29.63
C THR A 221 -7.14 -10.94 -30.76
N THR A 222 -7.44 -10.42 -31.95
CA THR A 222 -7.25 -11.13 -33.20
C THR A 222 -5.93 -11.89 -33.12
N ALA A 223 -6.03 -13.22 -33.15
CA ALA A 223 -4.98 -14.23 -32.99
C ALA A 223 -3.56 -13.69 -32.75
N GLY A 224 -3.14 -13.61 -31.48
CA GLY A 224 -1.73 -13.37 -31.10
C GLY A 224 -1.37 -12.02 -30.47
N GLY A 225 -2.34 -11.13 -30.20
CA GLY A 225 -2.07 -9.88 -29.48
C GLY A 225 -1.94 -10.07 -27.96
N SER A 226 -0.93 -9.45 -27.35
CA SER A 226 -0.82 -9.28 -25.90
C SER A 226 -1.99 -8.45 -25.34
N ILE A 227 -2.41 -8.71 -24.10
CA ILE A 227 -3.42 -7.92 -23.38
C ILE A 227 -3.01 -6.43 -23.41
N PRO A 228 -3.81 -5.52 -24.01
CA PRO A 228 -3.47 -4.10 -24.10
C PRO A 228 -3.30 -3.48 -22.72
N GLY A 229 -2.12 -2.92 -22.45
CA GLY A 229 -1.77 -2.33 -21.15
C GLY A 229 -0.78 -3.15 -20.32
N LEU A 230 -0.51 -4.40 -20.71
CA LEU A 230 0.65 -5.14 -20.18
C LEU A 230 1.91 -4.77 -20.99
N PRO A 231 3.05 -4.47 -20.35
CA PRO A 231 4.31 -4.35 -21.06
C PRO A 231 4.66 -5.69 -21.75
N PRO A 232 5.31 -5.67 -22.92
CA PRO A 232 5.67 -6.90 -23.62
C PRO A 232 6.59 -7.78 -22.74
N PRO A 233 6.43 -9.11 -22.75
CA PRO A 233 7.36 -9.99 -22.09
C PRO A 233 8.78 -9.78 -22.64
N PRO A 234 9.84 -10.00 -21.83
CA PRO A 234 11.21 -9.82 -22.28
C PRO A 234 11.51 -10.70 -23.51
N ALA A 235 12.15 -10.11 -24.53
CA ALA A 235 12.42 -10.78 -25.80
C ALA A 235 13.31 -12.03 -25.62
N GLY A 236 12.88 -13.18 -26.15
CA GLY A 236 13.65 -14.43 -26.16
C GLY A 236 12.90 -15.68 -25.68
N VAL A 237 11.60 -15.59 -25.42
CA VAL A 237 10.77 -16.73 -25.01
C VAL A 237 9.71 -16.95 -26.08
N ALA A 238 9.60 -18.18 -26.59
CA ALA A 238 8.62 -18.58 -27.58
C ALA A 238 7.77 -19.71 -26.99
N VAL A 239 6.44 -19.55 -26.97
CA VAL A 239 5.50 -20.61 -26.56
C VAL A 239 4.23 -20.59 -27.41
N ALA A 240 3.65 -21.79 -27.55
CA ALA A 240 2.47 -22.12 -28.34
C ALA A 240 1.15 -21.78 -27.61
N SER A 241 0.19 -21.30 -28.40
CA SER A 241 -1.20 -21.01 -28.02
C SER A 241 -2.00 -22.28 -27.74
N LEU A 242 -2.86 -22.26 -26.70
CA LEU A 242 -3.96 -23.23 -26.56
C LEU A 242 -5.13 -22.75 -27.42
N ASP A 243 -5.26 -23.32 -28.62
CA ASP A 243 -6.44 -23.15 -29.47
C ASP A 243 -7.64 -23.82 -28.80
N LEU A 244 -8.68 -23.02 -28.50
CA LEU A 244 -9.97 -23.50 -27.99
C LEU A 244 -10.84 -24.16 -29.07
N ASP A 245 -10.37 -24.25 -30.32
CA ASP A 245 -11.11 -24.81 -31.46
C ASP A 245 -10.60 -26.19 -31.93
N ALA A 246 -9.57 -26.77 -31.31
CA ALA A 246 -9.07 -28.10 -31.69
C ALA A 246 -9.87 -29.24 -31.02
N GLY A 247 -11.06 -29.52 -31.54
CA GLY A 247 -11.78 -30.77 -31.26
C GLY A 247 -11.03 -31.98 -31.83
N PRO A 248 -11.07 -33.16 -31.18
CA PRO A 248 -10.39 -34.36 -31.64
C PRO A 248 -11.27 -35.14 -32.62
N ASP A 249 -11.47 -34.63 -33.84
CA ASP A 249 -12.10 -35.40 -34.91
C ASP A 249 -11.13 -35.54 -36.09
N GLY A 250 -10.35 -36.61 -36.05
CA GLY A 250 -9.62 -37.13 -37.20
C GLY A 250 -10.60 -37.80 -38.17
N GLY A 251 -10.98 -37.09 -39.22
CA GLY A 251 -11.79 -37.59 -40.33
C GLY A 251 -11.28 -37.04 -41.66
N SER A 252 -10.35 -37.76 -42.27
CA SER A 252 -9.79 -37.47 -43.59
C SER A 252 -10.85 -37.55 -44.68
N LEU A 253 -11.16 -36.45 -45.37
CA LEU A 253 -11.83 -36.45 -46.68
C LEU A 253 -11.20 -35.42 -47.62
N GLU A 254 -11.03 -35.87 -48.87
CA GLU A 254 -10.35 -35.26 -50.02
C GLU A 254 -10.93 -33.90 -50.47
N PRO A 255 -10.12 -33.09 -51.22
CA PRO A 255 -10.56 -31.82 -51.76
C PRO A 255 -11.23 -32.00 -53.13
N THR A 256 -12.53 -31.69 -53.23
CA THR A 256 -13.20 -31.49 -54.52
C THR A 256 -13.65 -30.04 -54.73
N ALA A 257 -13.21 -29.53 -55.89
CA ALA A 257 -13.91 -28.62 -56.78
C ALA A 257 -14.25 -27.18 -56.33
N ARG A 258 -13.39 -26.29 -56.83
CA ARG A 258 -13.62 -24.92 -57.28
C ARG A 258 -14.98 -24.76 -57.98
N VAL A 259 -15.82 -23.85 -57.47
CA VAL A 259 -17.02 -23.34 -58.15
C VAL A 259 -16.89 -21.82 -58.25
N GLU A 260 -16.83 -21.32 -59.48
CA GLU A 260 -16.95 -19.90 -59.84
C GLU A 260 -18.39 -19.40 -59.60
N PRO A 261 -18.59 -18.14 -59.18
CA PRO A 261 -19.86 -17.47 -59.36
C PRO A 261 -19.88 -16.62 -60.66
N PRO A 262 -21.04 -16.48 -61.29
CA PRO A 262 -21.18 -15.90 -62.63
C PRO A 262 -21.19 -14.37 -62.63
N SER A 263 -20.71 -13.84 -63.75
CA SER A 263 -20.88 -12.46 -64.21
C SER A 263 -22.35 -12.13 -64.51
N SER A 264 -22.81 -10.98 -64.03
CA SER A 264 -23.94 -10.26 -64.64
C SER A 264 -23.70 -8.76 -64.58
N ASN A 265 -23.53 -8.17 -65.76
CA ASN A 265 -23.75 -6.76 -66.04
C ASN A 265 -25.22 -6.41 -65.74
N GLU A 266 -25.49 -5.21 -65.22
CA GLU A 266 -26.37 -4.22 -65.87
C GLU A 266 -26.50 -2.93 -65.04
N ALA A 267 -26.20 -1.82 -65.73
CA ALA A 267 -26.86 -0.51 -65.71
C ALA A 267 -27.36 0.11 -64.39
N GLY A 268 -26.90 1.35 -64.13
CA GLY A 268 -27.61 2.29 -63.26
C GLY A 268 -26.78 3.46 -62.77
N ASP A 269 -26.41 4.39 -63.67
CA ASP A 269 -26.12 5.79 -63.31
C ASP A 269 -27.47 6.55 -63.32
N PRO A 270 -27.79 7.38 -62.31
CA PRO A 270 -27.59 8.82 -62.53
C PRO A 270 -27.21 9.64 -61.26
N SER A 271 -26.33 10.62 -61.47
CA SER A 271 -26.39 12.03 -61.02
C SER A 271 -26.65 12.34 -59.52
N ASP A 272 -25.74 13.08 -58.87
CA ASP A 272 -25.92 14.54 -58.69
C ASP A 272 -24.66 15.22 -58.06
N PRO A 273 -24.50 16.55 -58.26
CA PRO A 273 -23.30 17.34 -58.05
C PRO A 273 -23.31 18.06 -56.70
N ASN A 274 -22.14 18.49 -56.22
CA ASN A 274 -21.89 19.78 -55.57
C ASN A 274 -20.49 19.76 -54.95
N ASP A 275 -19.55 20.50 -55.53
CA ASP A 275 -18.41 21.00 -54.78
C ASP A 275 -17.92 22.33 -55.40
N PRO A 276 -18.07 23.47 -54.70
CA PRO A 276 -17.48 24.74 -55.11
C PRO A 276 -16.16 25.02 -54.39
N SER A 277 -15.12 25.12 -55.19
CA SER A 277 -14.03 26.10 -55.20
C SER A 277 -13.80 27.05 -54.00
N ASP A 278 -12.58 26.95 -53.44
CA ASP A 278 -11.56 28.01 -53.16
C ASP A 278 -11.85 29.16 -52.15
N PRO A 279 -10.86 29.99 -51.71
CA PRO A 279 -9.39 29.83 -51.60
C PRO A 279 -8.77 30.40 -50.28
N SER A 280 -7.42 30.30 -50.19
CA SER A 280 -6.46 31.26 -49.61
C SER A 280 -6.15 31.25 -48.09
N SER A 281 -4.86 31.04 -47.77
CA SER A 281 -4.07 31.95 -46.93
C SER A 281 -2.57 31.64 -46.96
N GLN A 282 -1.79 32.72 -47.09
CA GLN A 282 -0.34 32.82 -47.16
C GLN A 282 0.31 32.63 -45.78
N GLY A 283 1.61 32.28 -45.76
CA GLY A 283 2.40 32.33 -44.53
C GLY A 283 3.87 31.96 -44.73
N ASN A 284 4.69 32.97 -45.07
CA ASN A 284 6.15 32.94 -45.13
C ASN A 284 6.80 32.58 -43.77
N GLY A 285 8.01 32.00 -43.79
CA GLY A 285 8.80 31.84 -42.55
C GLY A 285 10.16 31.16 -42.65
N SER A 286 11.07 31.76 -43.41
CA SER A 286 12.55 31.74 -43.34
C SER A 286 13.30 30.76 -42.41
N THR A 287 14.14 29.93 -43.03
CA THR A 287 15.40 29.36 -42.51
C THR A 287 16.52 30.40 -42.41
N PRO A 288 17.44 30.30 -41.43
CA PRO A 288 18.79 30.82 -41.58
C PRO A 288 19.83 29.69 -41.62
N ALA A 289 20.67 29.75 -42.65
CA ALA A 289 21.96 29.08 -42.72
C ALA A 289 23.00 29.89 -41.92
N VAL A 290 23.87 29.21 -41.18
CA VAL A 290 25.11 29.78 -40.65
C VAL A 290 26.26 28.86 -41.06
N ALA A 291 27.14 29.42 -41.87
CA ALA A 291 28.48 28.91 -42.16
C ALA A 291 29.46 29.40 -41.08
N GLY A 292 30.53 28.65 -40.82
CA GLY A 292 31.66 29.17 -40.03
C GLY A 292 32.65 28.13 -39.50
N ASP A 293 33.73 27.95 -40.27
CA ASP A 293 35.14 27.84 -39.86
C ASP A 293 35.74 26.68 -39.02
N ASN A 294 36.63 25.95 -39.71
CA ASN A 294 38.03 25.60 -39.41
C ASN A 294 38.43 24.90 -38.08
N PRO A 295 39.04 23.71 -38.15
CA PRO A 295 39.90 23.18 -37.09
C PRO A 295 41.36 23.65 -37.25
N GLY A 296 41.80 24.52 -36.33
CA GLY A 296 43.20 24.92 -36.17
C GLY A 296 44.02 23.87 -35.43
N VAL A 297 44.98 23.29 -36.14
CA VAL A 297 46.04 22.39 -35.68
C VAL A 297 46.99 23.14 -34.75
N ILE A 298 47.17 22.67 -33.50
CA ILE A 298 48.24 23.14 -32.62
C ILE A 298 49.51 22.32 -32.88
N THR A 299 50.52 23.06 -33.26
CA THR A 299 51.89 22.71 -33.59
C THR A 299 52.67 22.18 -32.39
N VAL A 300 53.39 21.09 -32.63
CA VAL A 300 54.57 20.64 -31.89
C VAL A 300 55.70 21.63 -32.18
N ILE A 301 56.23 22.29 -31.13
CA ILE A 301 57.51 23.01 -31.22
C ILE A 301 58.45 22.38 -30.20
N ASP A 302 59.47 21.75 -30.78
CA ASP A 302 60.61 21.15 -30.12
C ASP A 302 61.63 22.23 -29.70
N GLN A 303 62.37 21.86 -28.69
CA GLN A 303 63.28 22.64 -27.87
C GLN A 303 64.54 23.06 -28.63
N THR A 304 64.97 24.30 -28.49
CA THR A 304 66.40 24.64 -28.54
C THR A 304 66.73 25.78 -27.57
N GLY A 305 67.61 25.47 -26.62
CA GLY A 305 68.70 26.35 -26.20
C GLY A 305 68.33 27.57 -25.35
N SER A 306 68.46 27.46 -24.03
CA SER A 306 69.34 28.32 -23.23
C SER A 306 69.34 27.87 -21.76
N GLN A 307 70.51 27.47 -21.27
CA GLN A 307 70.78 27.31 -19.84
C GLN A 307 70.87 28.69 -19.18
N PRO A 308 70.11 28.96 -18.11
CA PRO A 308 70.56 29.85 -17.06
C PRO A 308 71.04 29.05 -15.85
N SER A 309 72.22 29.43 -15.40
CA SER A 309 72.90 29.04 -14.17
C SER A 309 71.97 28.86 -12.96
N SER A 310 72.10 27.68 -12.33
CA SER A 310 71.50 27.33 -11.06
C SER A 310 72.14 28.14 -9.92
N ALA A 311 71.63 29.35 -9.68
CA ALA A 311 71.76 29.97 -8.36
C ALA A 311 70.89 29.19 -7.38
N SER A 312 71.51 28.59 -6.35
CA SER A 312 70.79 27.78 -5.38
C SER A 312 69.75 28.66 -4.65
N ILE A 313 68.53 28.15 -4.52
CA ILE A 313 67.43 28.85 -3.81
C ILE A 313 67.81 29.17 -2.34
N ARG A 314 68.85 28.52 -1.79
CA ARG A 314 69.38 28.82 -0.46
C ARG A 314 69.99 30.21 -0.35
N ASP A 315 70.48 30.80 -1.44
CA ASP A 315 71.20 32.08 -1.40
C ASP A 315 70.27 33.31 -1.44
N ARG A 316 68.95 33.11 -1.57
CA ARG A 316 67.94 34.19 -1.60
C ARG A 316 67.05 34.28 -0.37
N LEU A 317 67.26 33.42 0.63
CA LEU A 317 66.46 33.45 1.86
C LEU A 317 67.18 34.27 2.94
N PRO A 318 66.51 35.25 3.58
CA PRO A 318 67.10 36.02 4.67
C PRO A 318 67.49 35.07 5.83
N PRO A 319 68.65 35.30 6.48
CA PRO A 319 69.24 34.34 7.42
C PRO A 319 68.33 33.97 8.61
N GLY A 320 67.40 34.84 9.01
CA GLY A 320 66.39 34.55 10.04
C GLY A 320 65.39 33.45 9.64
N LEU A 321 65.10 33.29 8.35
CA LEU A 321 64.16 32.29 7.85
C LEU A 321 64.78 30.90 7.80
N VAL A 322 66.10 30.82 7.53
CA VAL A 322 66.86 29.56 7.55
C VAL A 322 67.01 29.03 8.99
N ALA A 323 67.20 29.91 9.97
CA ALA A 323 67.23 29.53 11.38
C ALA A 323 65.85 29.07 11.90
N ALA A 324 64.76 29.70 11.45
CA ALA A 324 63.40 29.27 11.79
C ALA A 324 63.06 27.89 11.18
N LEU A 325 63.49 27.62 9.94
CA LEU A 325 63.25 26.36 9.23
C LEU A 325 64.11 25.18 9.69
N THR A 326 65.10 25.41 10.56
CA THR A 326 65.95 24.35 11.15
C THR A 326 65.69 24.13 12.64
N GLY A 327 64.70 24.84 13.21
CA GLY A 327 64.34 24.70 14.62
C GLY A 327 63.73 23.33 14.96
N PRO A 328 63.89 22.85 16.20
CA PRO A 328 63.40 21.54 16.63
C PRO A 328 61.86 21.37 16.59
N TRP A 329 61.11 22.45 16.35
CA TRP A 329 59.65 22.49 16.23
C TRP A 329 59.15 22.23 14.79
N VAL A 330 60.01 22.31 13.79
CA VAL A 330 59.68 22.08 12.37
C VAL A 330 59.08 20.69 12.09
N PRO A 331 59.58 19.57 12.65
CA PRO A 331 58.94 18.27 12.44
C PRO A 331 57.52 18.20 13.02
N TRP A 332 57.23 18.93 14.11
CA TRP A 332 55.90 18.98 14.70
C TRP A 332 54.92 19.78 13.84
N LEU A 333 55.35 20.90 13.26
CA LEU A 333 54.52 21.63 12.32
C LEU A 333 54.25 20.84 11.05
N ALA A 334 55.27 20.17 10.49
CA ALA A 334 55.10 19.31 9.32
C ALA A 334 54.08 18.18 9.61
N LEU A 335 54.14 17.57 10.80
CA LEU A 335 53.17 16.56 11.22
C LEU A 335 51.75 17.14 11.34
N SER A 336 51.59 18.31 11.97
CA SER A 336 50.27 18.94 12.11
C SER A 336 49.66 19.35 10.76
N CYS A 337 50.45 19.90 9.84
CA CYS A 337 50.01 20.21 8.48
C CYS A 337 49.69 18.93 7.69
N GLY A 338 50.46 17.86 7.86
CA GLY A 338 50.19 16.55 7.26
C GLY A 338 48.87 15.94 7.76
N LEU A 339 48.62 15.98 9.07
CA LEU A 339 47.38 15.48 9.67
C LEU A 339 46.17 16.34 9.26
N LEU A 340 46.32 17.67 9.21
CA LEU A 340 45.27 18.56 8.71
C LEU A 340 44.98 18.30 7.23
N GLY A 341 46.02 18.11 6.41
CA GLY A 341 45.92 17.75 5.00
C GLY A 341 45.22 16.41 4.78
N LEU A 342 45.56 15.39 5.56
CA LEU A 342 44.88 14.08 5.56
C LEU A 342 43.43 14.18 6.02
N GLY A 343 43.14 15.00 7.04
CA GLY A 343 41.78 15.25 7.49
C GLY A 343 40.92 15.94 6.44
N LEU A 344 41.44 16.99 5.80
CA LEU A 344 40.77 17.70 4.71
C LEU A 344 40.61 16.81 3.46
N LEU A 345 41.61 15.98 3.15
CA LEU A 345 41.54 15.01 2.06
C LEU A 345 40.51 13.92 2.36
N GLY A 346 40.42 13.43 3.60
CA GLY A 346 39.39 12.47 4.03
C GLY A 346 37.98 13.05 3.93
N VAL A 347 37.77 14.30 4.37
CA VAL A 347 36.49 15.00 4.24
C VAL A 347 36.13 15.24 2.76
N SER A 348 37.10 15.68 1.95
CA SER A 348 36.93 15.91 0.51
C SER A 348 36.60 14.63 -0.24
N LEU A 349 37.33 13.55 0.03
CA LEU A 349 37.09 12.24 -0.58
C LEU A 349 35.73 11.67 -0.15
N SER A 350 35.33 11.80 1.12
CA SER A 350 33.99 11.36 1.57
C SER A 350 32.86 12.14 0.88
N ARG A 351 33.07 13.44 0.60
CA ARG A 351 32.11 14.27 -0.14
C ARG A 351 32.11 13.97 -1.65
N ARG A 352 33.25 13.57 -2.23
CA ARG A 352 33.35 13.21 -3.67
C ARG A 352 32.87 11.79 -3.98
N THR A 353 32.99 10.85 -3.05
CA THR A 353 32.47 9.48 -3.25
C THR A 353 30.96 9.38 -3.00
N ALA A 354 30.34 10.40 -2.39
CA ALA A 354 28.90 10.61 -2.47
C ALA A 354 28.51 11.04 -3.90
N ARG A 355 28.63 10.10 -4.85
CA ARG A 355 28.13 10.30 -6.22
C ARG A 355 26.64 10.61 -6.11
N ARG A 356 26.27 11.87 -6.38
CA ARG A 356 24.88 12.26 -6.59
C ARG A 356 24.40 11.51 -7.82
N PHE A 357 23.71 10.40 -7.58
CA PHE A 357 22.87 9.77 -8.57
C PHE A 357 21.70 10.73 -8.82
N SER A 358 21.85 11.58 -9.82
CA SER A 358 20.70 12.17 -10.48
C SER A 358 20.16 11.05 -11.37
N LEU A 359 19.04 10.44 -10.96
CA LEU A 359 18.21 9.71 -11.90
C LEU A 359 17.77 10.73 -12.96
N ASP A 360 17.61 10.28 -14.20
CA ASP A 360 17.04 11.08 -15.27
C ASP A 360 15.75 11.73 -14.75
N GLU A 361 15.56 13.04 -14.96
CA GLU A 361 14.42 13.81 -14.41
C GLU A 361 13.05 13.23 -14.82
N GLY A 362 13.01 12.32 -15.81
CA GLY A 362 11.82 11.61 -16.26
C GLY A 362 11.48 10.30 -15.54
N VAL A 363 12.34 9.73 -14.67
CA VAL A 363 12.03 8.48 -13.96
C VAL A 363 11.55 8.78 -12.55
N ASP A 364 10.22 8.73 -12.35
CA ASP A 364 9.61 8.91 -11.03
C ASP A 364 9.96 7.74 -10.09
N LEU A 365 11.01 7.94 -9.30
CA LEU A 365 11.43 7.02 -8.25
C LEU A 365 10.28 6.74 -7.26
N SER A 366 9.35 7.68 -7.06
CA SER A 366 8.21 7.53 -6.16
C SER A 366 7.26 6.47 -6.68
N GLY A 367 6.85 6.54 -7.95
CA GLY A 367 6.04 5.53 -8.62
C GLY A 367 6.71 4.16 -8.66
N LEU A 368 8.03 4.12 -8.89
CA LEU A 368 8.78 2.86 -8.87
C LEU A 368 8.83 2.23 -7.46
N LEU A 369 9.03 3.03 -6.41
CA LEU A 369 9.02 2.53 -5.03
C LEU A 369 7.62 2.14 -4.57
N GLN A 370 6.59 2.85 -5.03
CA GLN A 370 5.19 2.50 -4.80
C GLN A 370 4.87 1.14 -5.44
N GLY A 371 5.27 0.91 -6.69
CA GLY A 371 5.15 -0.38 -7.36
C GLY A 371 5.91 -1.49 -6.61
N ALA A 372 7.13 -1.21 -6.15
CA ALA A 372 7.92 -2.17 -5.37
C ALA A 372 7.31 -2.50 -3.99
N LEU A 373 6.58 -1.57 -3.39
CA LEU A 373 5.84 -1.80 -2.14
C LEU A 373 4.55 -2.57 -2.36
N ALA A 374 3.80 -2.24 -3.43
CA ALA A 374 2.58 -2.92 -3.80
C ALA A 374 2.84 -4.36 -4.26
N GLN A 375 3.94 -4.59 -4.99
CA GLN A 375 4.27 -5.87 -5.62
C GLN A 375 5.76 -6.22 -5.47
N PRO A 376 6.23 -6.60 -4.26
CA PRO A 376 7.66 -6.84 -4.03
C PRO A 376 8.27 -7.91 -4.94
N ALA A 377 7.49 -8.94 -5.30
CA ALA A 377 7.93 -10.04 -6.16
C ALA A 377 8.21 -9.59 -7.60
N ALA A 378 7.46 -8.60 -8.13
CA ALA A 378 7.65 -8.04 -9.46
C ALA A 378 9.06 -7.44 -9.62
N TYR A 379 9.56 -6.83 -8.55
CA TYR A 379 10.84 -6.14 -8.52
C TYR A 379 12.00 -7.02 -8.00
N ARG A 380 11.81 -8.35 -7.90
CA ARG A 380 12.84 -9.28 -7.40
C ARG A 380 14.17 -9.21 -8.17
N HIS A 381 14.12 -8.84 -9.44
CA HIS A 381 15.28 -8.67 -10.31
C HIS A 381 16.04 -7.35 -10.09
N LEU A 382 15.50 -6.45 -9.25
CA LEU A 382 16.09 -5.17 -8.85
C LEU A 382 16.37 -5.13 -7.34
N PRO A 383 17.26 -6.01 -6.81
CA PRO A 383 17.56 -6.08 -5.39
C PRO A 383 18.11 -4.74 -4.83
N SER A 384 18.71 -3.92 -5.69
CA SER A 384 19.19 -2.58 -5.33
C SER A 384 18.08 -1.68 -4.78
N LEU A 385 16.82 -1.82 -5.23
CA LEU A 385 15.70 -1.03 -4.71
C LEU A 385 15.38 -1.36 -3.26
N PHE A 386 15.53 -2.63 -2.89
CA PHE A 386 15.18 -3.11 -1.56
C PHE A 386 16.29 -2.88 -0.54
N HIS A 387 17.55 -2.91 -0.98
CA HIS A 387 18.71 -2.85 -0.08
C HIS A 387 19.43 -1.49 -0.08
N ARG A 388 19.37 -0.70 -1.16
CA ARG A 388 20.00 0.63 -1.15
C ARG A 388 19.18 1.62 -0.34
N ARG A 389 19.88 2.58 0.25
CA ARG A 389 19.31 3.66 1.06
C ARG A 389 18.74 4.74 0.14
N LEU A 390 17.51 4.54 -0.33
CA LEU A 390 16.85 5.40 -1.32
C LEU A 390 15.81 6.35 -0.69
N ILE A 391 15.29 6.00 0.49
CA ILE A 391 14.15 6.69 1.08
C ILE A 391 14.67 7.76 2.04
N PRO A 392 14.47 9.05 1.74
CA PRO A 392 15.06 10.13 2.52
C PRO A 392 14.43 10.19 3.92
N LEU A 393 15.31 10.33 4.92
CA LEU A 393 14.94 10.69 6.29
C LEU A 393 15.17 12.19 6.51
N ARG A 394 14.42 12.74 7.45
CA ARG A 394 14.71 14.08 7.99
C ARG A 394 16.10 14.07 8.64
N GLY A 395 16.93 15.05 8.31
CA GLY A 395 18.35 15.11 8.72
C GLY A 395 19.35 14.57 7.69
N GLY A 396 18.91 14.23 6.47
CA GLY A 396 19.80 13.96 5.34
C GLY A 396 20.33 12.53 5.23
N ALA A 397 19.98 11.66 6.18
CA ALA A 397 20.17 10.22 6.03
C ALA A 397 19.10 9.62 5.09
N ALA A 398 19.29 8.39 4.64
CA ALA A 398 18.26 7.63 3.93
C ALA A 398 18.13 6.21 4.51
N LEU A 399 16.98 5.56 4.28
CA LEU A 399 16.72 4.15 4.60
C LEU A 399 16.51 3.33 3.34
N SER A 400 16.75 2.04 3.45
CA SER A 400 16.36 1.08 2.43
C SER A 400 14.90 0.67 2.57
N LEU A 401 14.28 0.23 1.48
CA LEU A 401 12.89 -0.17 1.47
C LEU A 401 12.61 -1.31 2.46
N ASN A 402 13.51 -2.30 2.55
CA ASN A 402 13.40 -3.37 3.54
C ASN A 402 13.43 -2.86 4.97
N ARG A 403 14.28 -1.87 5.27
CA ARG A 403 14.35 -1.30 6.62
C ARG A 403 13.09 -0.51 6.95
N VAL A 404 12.52 0.22 5.99
CA VAL A 404 11.26 0.95 6.17
C VAL A 404 10.09 0.00 6.38
N ARG A 405 10.01 -1.10 5.59
CA ARG A 405 9.01 -2.16 5.80
C ARG A 405 9.11 -2.81 7.18
N ALA A 406 10.33 -3.11 7.63
CA ALA A 406 10.55 -3.64 8.98
C ALA A 406 10.02 -2.67 10.05
N LEU A 407 10.38 -1.38 9.97
CA LEU A 407 9.86 -0.34 10.88
C LEU A 407 8.33 -0.23 10.83
N ALA A 408 7.71 -0.33 9.65
CA ALA A 408 6.26 -0.31 9.51
C ALA A 408 5.61 -1.51 10.20
N SER A 409 6.14 -2.72 10.00
CA SER A 409 5.65 -3.94 10.63
C SER A 409 5.78 -3.95 12.16
N GLU A 410 6.73 -3.18 12.69
CA GLU A 410 6.92 -2.94 14.13
C GLU A 410 6.00 -1.83 14.68
N GLY A 411 5.25 -1.11 13.83
CA GLY A 411 4.47 0.06 14.23
C GLY A 411 5.34 1.27 14.61
N ARG A 412 6.57 1.33 14.08
CA ARG A 412 7.62 2.31 14.43
C ARG A 412 8.04 3.16 13.24
N LEU A 413 7.21 3.20 12.20
CA LEU A 413 7.44 4.05 11.04
C LEU A 413 6.70 5.38 11.21
N TYR A 414 7.47 6.46 11.21
CA TYR A 414 6.98 7.81 11.37
C TYR A 414 7.30 8.64 10.14
N ALA A 415 6.43 9.58 9.81
CA ALA A 415 6.65 10.59 8.78
C ALA A 415 6.38 11.98 9.35
N GLY A 416 7.08 12.98 8.84
CA GLY A 416 6.86 14.36 9.25
C GLY A 416 7.91 15.33 8.72
N GLY A 417 7.60 16.60 8.80
CA GLY A 417 8.44 17.76 8.57
C GLY A 417 9.11 18.27 9.85
N GLU A 418 9.61 19.52 9.85
CA GLU A 418 10.25 20.13 11.03
C GLU A 418 9.34 21.12 11.78
N GLN A 419 8.06 21.16 11.43
CA GLN A 419 7.17 22.23 11.86
C GLN A 419 6.62 22.03 13.28
N THR A 420 6.63 20.79 13.80
CA THR A 420 6.01 20.47 15.09
C THR A 420 7.01 20.10 16.19
N GLU A 421 6.62 20.25 17.46
CA GLU A 421 7.45 19.82 18.60
C GLU A 421 7.63 18.30 18.62
N LEU A 422 6.62 17.53 18.22
CA LEU A 422 6.69 16.06 18.12
C LEU A 422 7.78 15.60 17.16
N CYS A 423 7.84 16.17 15.95
CA CYS A 423 8.88 15.85 14.98
C CYS A 423 10.28 16.23 15.49
N ARG A 424 10.42 17.41 16.13
CA ARG A 424 11.68 17.86 16.71
C ARG A 424 12.15 16.93 17.84
N ASP A 425 11.23 16.48 18.70
CA ASP A 425 11.53 15.53 19.78
C ASP A 425 11.94 14.16 19.26
N ALA A 426 11.20 13.62 18.28
CA ALA A 426 11.54 12.37 17.62
C ALA A 426 12.95 12.42 17.00
N ARG A 427 13.28 13.51 16.28
CA ARG A 427 14.61 13.70 15.68
C ARG A 427 15.72 13.79 16.72
N ARG A 428 15.51 14.55 17.81
CA ARG A 428 16.50 14.66 18.91
C ARG A 428 16.81 13.30 19.56
N ARG A 429 15.88 12.36 19.50
CA ARG A 429 16.00 11.00 20.04
C ARG A 429 16.54 9.99 19.04
N GLY A 430 16.89 10.42 17.83
CA GLY A 430 17.40 9.53 16.78
C GLY A 430 16.33 8.61 16.18
N VAL A 431 15.04 8.94 16.33
CA VAL A 431 13.96 8.20 15.66
C VAL A 431 14.09 8.41 14.15
N SER A 432 13.94 7.33 13.40
CA SER A 432 13.87 7.39 11.94
C SER A 432 12.55 8.03 11.51
N LEU A 433 12.63 9.25 10.97
CA LEU A 433 11.48 10.02 10.49
C LEU A 433 11.58 10.19 8.97
N LEU A 434 10.64 9.61 8.23
CA LEU A 434 10.57 9.77 6.77
C LEU A 434 10.36 11.23 6.39
N ASP A 435 11.05 11.69 5.35
CA ASP A 435 10.90 13.06 4.88
C ASP A 435 9.64 13.25 4.02
N ALA A 436 8.54 13.62 4.68
CA ALA A 436 7.25 13.88 4.03
C ALA A 436 7.25 15.10 3.08
N GLN A 437 8.28 15.96 3.12
CA GLN A 437 8.43 17.07 2.18
C GLN A 437 8.93 16.61 0.81
N THR A 438 9.59 15.46 0.74
CA THR A 438 10.00 14.84 -0.52
C THR A 438 8.88 13.98 -1.11
N PRO A 439 8.71 13.92 -2.45
CA PRO A 439 7.74 13.02 -3.09
C PRO A 439 7.94 11.56 -2.67
N VAL A 440 9.19 11.09 -2.69
CA VAL A 440 9.55 9.71 -2.31
C VAL A 440 9.15 9.39 -0.87
N GLY A 441 9.54 10.24 0.09
CA GLY A 441 9.22 10.01 1.50
C GLY A 441 7.71 10.03 1.76
N ARG A 442 6.96 10.91 1.08
CA ARG A 442 5.50 10.99 1.17
C ARG A 442 4.82 9.75 0.60
N THR A 443 5.22 9.31 -0.59
CA THR A 443 4.64 8.12 -1.24
C THR A 443 4.88 6.86 -0.41
N VAL A 444 6.10 6.68 0.10
CA VAL A 444 6.45 5.53 0.95
C VAL A 444 5.70 5.60 2.30
N ALA A 445 5.63 6.78 2.91
CA ALA A 445 4.88 6.98 4.15
C ALA A 445 3.40 6.62 3.99
N ALA A 446 2.76 7.10 2.91
CA ALA A 446 1.36 6.79 2.61
C ALA A 446 1.16 5.30 2.33
N SER A 447 2.02 4.69 1.53
CA SER A 447 1.91 3.28 1.13
C SER A 447 2.07 2.29 2.30
N LEU A 448 2.83 2.68 3.33
CA LEU A 448 3.11 1.83 4.50
C LEU A 448 2.37 2.25 5.77
N GLY A 449 1.44 3.21 5.68
CA GLY A 449 0.69 3.69 6.83
C GLY A 449 1.57 4.30 7.92
N ALA A 450 2.62 5.04 7.54
CA ALA A 450 3.49 5.71 8.49
C ALA A 450 2.70 6.73 9.33
N ILE A 451 3.01 6.81 10.61
CA ILE A 451 2.36 7.75 11.53
C ILE A 451 2.84 9.17 11.22
N ASP A 452 1.93 10.03 10.78
CA ASP A 452 2.21 11.44 10.47
C ASP A 452 2.29 12.30 11.75
N LEU A 453 3.52 12.53 12.23
CA LEU A 453 3.78 13.29 13.45
C LEU A 453 3.47 14.79 13.30
N ASP A 454 3.47 15.35 12.09
CA ASP A 454 3.05 16.74 11.88
C ASP A 454 1.54 16.86 12.04
N ARG A 455 0.77 15.93 11.47
CA ARG A 455 -0.69 15.89 11.70
C ARG A 455 -1.02 15.81 13.19
N TRP A 456 -0.34 14.95 13.93
CA TRP A 456 -0.50 14.86 15.40
C TRP A 456 -0.06 16.14 16.11
N GLY A 457 1.06 16.73 15.70
CA GLY A 457 1.57 17.96 16.29
C GLY A 457 0.65 19.16 16.06
N HIS A 458 0.07 19.29 14.86
CA HIS A 458 -0.92 20.33 14.56
C HIS A 458 -2.25 20.13 15.28
N ARG A 459 -2.69 18.87 15.48
CA ARG A 459 -3.85 18.58 16.35
C ARG A 459 -3.55 18.99 17.79
N LEU A 460 -2.38 18.65 18.30
CA LEU A 460 -1.95 18.99 19.66
C LEU A 460 -1.77 20.50 19.87
N ALA A 461 -1.26 21.22 18.87
CA ALA A 461 -1.11 22.67 18.94
C ALA A 461 -2.46 23.42 18.97
N ARG A 462 -3.53 22.79 18.46
CA ARG A 462 -4.90 23.30 18.51
C ARG A 462 -5.71 22.75 19.69
N ALA A 463 -5.07 21.99 20.58
CA ALA A 463 -5.76 21.39 21.70
C ALA A 463 -6.23 22.46 22.68
N THR A 464 -7.46 22.29 23.17
CA THR A 464 -8.03 23.10 24.24
C THR A 464 -7.80 22.38 25.56
N GLU A 465 -7.41 23.13 26.59
CA GLU A 465 -7.34 22.61 27.95
C GLU A 465 -8.75 22.43 28.52
N VAL A 466 -9.05 21.22 28.98
CA VAL A 466 -10.33 20.86 29.58
C VAL A 466 -10.03 20.31 30.98
N LEU A 467 -10.71 20.83 31.99
CA LEU A 467 -10.34 20.62 33.40
C LEU A 467 -10.47 19.15 33.81
N VAL A 468 -11.53 18.46 33.38
CA VAL A 468 -11.73 17.03 33.69
C VAL A 468 -10.65 16.15 33.07
N LEU A 469 -10.12 16.50 31.88
CA LEU A 469 -8.97 15.80 31.29
C LEU A 469 -7.69 16.02 32.12
N GLY A 470 -7.56 17.18 32.76
CA GLY A 470 -6.50 17.44 33.73
C GLY A 470 -6.57 16.52 34.95
N ILE A 471 -7.78 16.29 35.49
CA ILE A 471 -8.03 15.35 36.59
C ILE A 471 -7.68 13.92 36.17
N VAL A 472 -8.17 13.48 35.00
CA VAL A 472 -7.87 12.14 34.46
C VAL A 472 -6.36 11.95 34.23
N ALA A 473 -5.68 12.95 33.66
CA ALA A 473 -4.24 12.87 33.42
C ALA A 473 -3.41 12.86 34.72
N ALA A 474 -3.85 13.58 35.76
CA ALA A 474 -3.23 13.53 37.08
C ALA A 474 -3.41 12.16 37.72
N TYR A 475 -4.64 11.64 37.71
CA TYR A 475 -4.95 10.30 38.21
C TYR A 475 -4.13 9.21 37.51
N LEU A 476 -4.06 9.23 36.18
CA LEU A 476 -3.25 8.28 35.41
C LEU A 476 -1.77 8.35 35.81
N ARG A 477 -1.23 9.56 36.04
CA ARG A 477 0.15 9.73 36.50
C ARG A 477 0.38 9.10 37.87
N ASP A 478 -0.56 9.24 38.79
CA ASP A 478 -0.50 8.62 40.12
C ASP A 478 -0.55 7.08 40.03
N GLN A 479 -1.21 6.54 39.00
CA GLN A 479 -1.19 5.11 38.66
C GLN A 479 0.07 4.68 37.87
N GLY A 480 1.06 5.57 37.70
CA GLY A 480 2.29 5.30 36.94
C GLY A 480 2.11 5.36 35.42
N GLU A 481 0.93 5.75 34.92
CA GLU A 481 0.62 5.90 33.51
C GLU A 481 0.95 7.32 33.05
N ARG A 482 1.92 7.47 32.15
CA ARG A 482 2.38 8.79 31.69
C ARG A 482 1.61 9.24 30.46
N TRP A 483 0.31 9.43 30.56
CA TRP A 483 -0.51 9.81 29.41
C TRP A 483 -0.70 11.33 29.35
N ARG A 484 -0.75 11.87 28.13
CA ARG A 484 -1.17 13.23 27.86
C ARG A 484 -2.55 13.20 27.22
N CYS A 485 -3.53 13.76 27.90
CA CYS A 485 -4.91 13.85 27.42
C CYS A 485 -5.20 15.29 26.98
N ALA A 486 -5.87 15.48 25.84
CA ALA A 486 -6.22 16.78 25.31
C ALA A 486 -7.52 16.72 24.49
N ALA A 487 -8.29 17.81 24.48
CA ALA A 487 -9.47 17.94 23.62
C ALA A 487 -9.12 18.73 22.35
N VAL A 488 -9.58 18.30 21.18
CA VAL A 488 -9.29 18.90 19.88
C VAL A 488 -10.56 18.95 19.05
N ARG A 489 -10.89 20.10 18.45
CA ARG A 489 -12.04 20.21 17.55
C ARG A 489 -11.76 19.57 16.19
N GLY A 490 -12.73 18.82 15.66
CA GLY A 490 -12.67 18.27 14.31
C GLY A 490 -11.61 17.18 14.20
N LEU A 491 -11.58 16.29 15.18
CA LEU A 491 -10.65 15.15 15.21
C LEU A 491 -10.97 14.17 14.07
N GLY A 492 -12.25 14.06 13.71
CA GLY A 492 -12.81 13.16 12.69
C GLY A 492 -13.21 11.78 13.25
N GLU A 493 -12.79 11.51 14.48
CA GLU A 493 -13.08 10.32 15.29
C GLU A 493 -13.31 10.79 16.74
N ARG A 494 -13.98 9.99 17.57
CA ARG A 494 -14.27 10.38 18.97
C ARG A 494 -13.01 10.47 19.83
N VAL A 495 -12.15 9.47 19.70
CA VAL A 495 -10.89 9.35 20.45
C VAL A 495 -9.80 8.92 19.48
N ALA A 496 -8.69 9.65 19.47
CA ALA A 496 -7.49 9.32 18.71
C ALA A 496 -6.34 9.06 19.67
N THR A 497 -5.55 8.01 19.43
CA THR A 497 -4.48 7.61 20.34
C THR A 497 -3.16 7.42 19.59
N LEU A 498 -2.06 7.82 20.23
CA LEU A 498 -0.70 7.67 19.71
C LEU A 498 0.23 7.18 20.81
N ASP A 499 0.83 6.01 20.60
CA ASP A 499 1.86 5.48 21.48
C ASP A 499 3.21 6.13 21.18
N LEU A 500 3.77 6.80 22.19
CA LEU A 500 5.04 7.54 22.09
C LEU A 500 6.20 6.78 22.74
N ARG A 501 5.95 5.61 23.36
CA ARG A 501 7.02 4.77 23.93
C ARG A 501 8.09 4.42 22.89
N PRO A 502 7.75 4.05 21.64
CA PRO A 502 8.78 3.72 20.65
C PRO A 502 9.58 4.94 20.17
N LEU A 503 9.06 6.16 20.36
CA LEU A 503 9.78 7.41 20.12
C LEU A 503 10.77 7.73 21.25
N GLY A 504 10.76 6.94 22.32
CA GLY A 504 11.36 7.27 23.61
C GLY A 504 10.52 8.37 24.26
N SER A 505 9.95 8.11 25.43
CA SER A 505 9.09 9.10 26.07
C SER A 505 9.85 10.29 26.65
N SER A 506 9.29 11.49 26.52
CA SER A 506 9.79 12.69 27.20
C SER A 506 8.97 12.96 28.45
N ARG A 507 9.57 13.54 29.48
CA ARG A 507 8.81 13.99 30.68
C ARG A 507 7.68 14.95 30.33
N ARG A 508 7.79 15.68 29.20
CA ARG A 508 6.81 16.67 28.76
C ARG A 508 5.64 16.10 27.97
N ILE A 509 5.88 15.14 27.08
CA ILE A 509 4.84 14.62 26.18
C ILE A 509 4.19 13.35 26.76
N GLY A 510 4.90 12.63 27.63
CA GLY A 510 4.45 11.36 28.16
C GLY A 510 4.79 10.18 27.25
N ASP A 511 4.26 9.02 27.62
CA ASP A 511 4.41 7.73 26.96
C ASP A 511 3.28 7.49 25.93
N ARG A 512 2.14 8.18 26.09
CA ARG A 512 0.98 8.06 25.22
C ARG A 512 0.25 9.39 25.10
N LEU A 513 -0.16 9.74 23.89
CA LEU A 513 -1.02 10.89 23.61
C LEU A 513 -2.43 10.39 23.32
N VAL A 514 -3.42 10.96 24.01
CA VAL A 514 -4.85 10.67 23.84
C VAL A 514 -5.55 11.98 23.52
N LEU A 515 -6.13 12.07 22.34
CA LEU A 515 -6.90 13.22 21.89
C LEU A 515 -8.38 12.83 21.86
N LEU A 516 -9.25 13.69 22.38
CA LEU A 516 -10.70 13.53 22.29
C LEU A 516 -11.25 14.64 21.42
N ASP A 517 -12.36 14.38 20.71
CA ASP A 517 -13.09 15.47 20.07
C ASP A 517 -13.73 16.37 21.16
N VAL A 518 -13.71 17.69 20.94
CA VAL A 518 -14.32 18.65 21.89
C VAL A 518 -15.84 18.47 21.97
N ASP A 519 -16.45 17.96 20.90
CA ASP A 519 -17.89 17.73 20.80
C ASP A 519 -18.27 16.29 21.23
N ASP A 520 -17.35 15.52 21.82
CA ASP A 520 -17.63 14.19 22.35
C ASP A 520 -18.60 14.26 23.54
N ALA A 521 -19.69 13.50 23.46
CA ALA A 521 -20.78 13.54 24.44
C ALA A 521 -20.32 13.16 25.87
N TRP A 522 -19.37 12.23 26.00
CA TRP A 522 -18.84 11.84 27.31
C TRP A 522 -17.95 12.92 27.91
N LEU A 523 -17.19 13.63 27.09
CA LEU A 523 -16.40 14.78 27.54
C LEU A 523 -17.31 15.92 28.03
N LEU A 524 -18.36 16.26 27.27
CA LEU A 524 -19.33 17.29 27.63
C LEU A 524 -20.09 16.94 28.92
N GLU A 525 -20.53 15.69 29.06
CA GLU A 525 -21.21 15.21 30.26
C GLU A 525 -20.28 15.20 31.48
N ALA A 526 -19.02 14.76 31.30
CA ALA A 526 -18.04 14.78 32.37
C ALA A 526 -17.73 16.22 32.85
N GLU A 527 -17.60 17.19 31.94
CA GLU A 527 -17.44 18.60 32.33
C GLU A 527 -18.68 19.16 33.05
N ARG A 528 -19.88 18.72 32.67
CA ARG A 528 -21.13 19.09 33.36
C ARG A 528 -21.18 18.54 34.79
N LEU A 529 -20.73 17.30 35.00
CA LEU A 529 -20.70 16.63 36.31
C LEU A 529 -19.57 17.14 37.20
N ARG A 530 -18.44 17.57 36.61
CA ARG A 530 -17.21 17.93 37.34
C ARG A 530 -17.40 18.88 38.53
N PRO A 531 -18.24 19.93 38.50
CA PRO A 531 -18.36 20.86 39.63
C PRO A 531 -18.95 20.25 40.90
N THR A 532 -19.81 19.23 40.77
CA THR A 532 -20.49 18.60 41.90
C THR A 532 -19.92 17.22 42.21
N ARG A 533 -19.42 16.52 41.18
CA ARG A 533 -18.97 15.13 41.27
C ARG A 533 -17.68 14.91 40.45
N PRO A 534 -16.55 15.53 40.83
CA PRO A 534 -15.30 15.43 40.07
C PRO A 534 -14.78 13.99 39.89
N HIS A 535 -14.96 13.09 40.86
CA HIS A 535 -14.49 11.71 40.74
C HIS A 535 -15.38 10.89 39.82
N ALA A 536 -16.70 11.05 39.92
CA ALA A 536 -17.64 10.40 38.99
C ALA A 536 -17.44 10.88 37.55
N ALA A 537 -17.20 12.19 37.36
CA ALA A 537 -16.87 12.76 36.06
C ALA A 537 -15.58 12.16 35.47
N ALA A 538 -14.51 12.10 36.26
CA ALA A 538 -13.24 11.51 35.84
C ALA A 538 -13.37 10.00 35.58
N PHE A 539 -14.15 9.27 36.39
CA PHE A 539 -14.43 7.84 36.19
C PHE A 539 -15.12 7.59 34.86
N ALA A 540 -16.24 8.27 34.60
CA ALA A 540 -17.01 8.09 33.38
C ALA A 540 -16.18 8.39 32.12
N LEU A 541 -15.40 9.47 32.16
CA LEU A 541 -14.54 9.84 31.05
C LEU A 541 -13.38 8.85 30.85
N LEU A 542 -12.75 8.40 31.95
CA LEU A 542 -11.68 7.41 31.86
C LEU A 542 -12.20 6.07 31.33
N ASP A 543 -13.39 5.62 31.76
CA ASP A 543 -13.98 4.38 31.26
C ASP A 543 -14.24 4.44 29.75
N HIS A 544 -14.82 5.55 29.26
CA HIS A 544 -14.98 5.82 27.82
C HIS A 544 -13.65 5.79 27.07
N LEU A 545 -12.61 6.43 27.61
CA LEU A 545 -11.27 6.41 27.01
C LEU A 545 -10.68 5.01 26.94
N LEU A 546 -10.82 4.23 28.02
CA LEU A 546 -10.25 2.88 28.12
C LEU A 546 -10.95 1.89 27.19
N ASP A 547 -12.24 2.09 26.92
CA ASP A 547 -13.00 1.31 25.92
C ASP A 547 -12.41 1.45 24.51
N HIS A 548 -11.92 2.65 24.16
CA HIS A 548 -11.31 2.94 22.86
C HIS A 548 -9.82 2.57 22.76
N LEU A 549 -9.16 2.28 23.88
CA LEU A 549 -7.70 2.08 23.96
C LEU A 549 -7.26 0.60 23.92
N ASP A 550 -8.21 -0.34 23.90
CA ASP A 550 -8.01 -1.79 23.85
C ASP A 550 -6.91 -2.31 24.79
N LEU A 551 -6.97 -1.92 26.08
CA LEU A 551 -5.92 -2.26 27.05
C LEU A 551 -6.02 -3.66 27.67
N GLY A 552 -6.99 -4.46 27.24
CA GLY A 552 -7.38 -5.70 27.92
C GLY A 552 -8.14 -5.46 29.23
N THR A 553 -8.94 -6.44 29.64
CA THR A 553 -9.87 -6.34 30.78
C THR A 553 -9.18 -6.11 32.11
N GLU A 554 -8.09 -6.82 32.39
CA GLU A 554 -7.35 -6.72 33.66
C GLU A 554 -6.75 -5.33 33.89
N ARG A 555 -6.10 -4.77 32.85
CA ARG A 555 -5.49 -3.44 32.94
C ARG A 555 -6.56 -2.36 33.05
N ARG A 556 -7.66 -2.48 32.31
CA ARG A 556 -8.82 -1.58 32.43
C ARG A 556 -9.39 -1.60 33.84
N ALA A 557 -9.65 -2.78 34.40
CA ALA A 557 -10.16 -2.93 35.77
C ALA A 557 -9.23 -2.30 36.82
N ARG A 558 -7.91 -2.54 36.70
CA ARG A 558 -6.90 -1.94 37.60
C ARG A 558 -6.92 -0.41 37.56
N LEU A 559 -7.05 0.18 36.38
CA LEU A 559 -7.09 1.64 36.23
C LEU A 559 -8.41 2.24 36.71
N LEU A 560 -9.53 1.53 36.58
CA LEU A 560 -10.85 2.05 36.94
C LEU A 560 -11.20 1.86 38.42
N ALA A 561 -10.79 0.76 39.04
CA ALA A 561 -11.26 0.39 40.38
C ALA A 561 -11.03 1.47 41.46
N PRO A 562 -9.85 2.13 41.57
CA PRO A 562 -9.65 3.18 42.57
C PRO A 562 -10.57 4.39 42.33
N LEU A 563 -10.73 4.80 41.07
CA LEU A 563 -11.57 5.95 40.71
C LEU A 563 -13.07 5.64 40.89
N ALA A 564 -13.48 4.40 40.62
CA ALA A 564 -14.83 3.91 40.89
C ALA A 564 -15.18 3.98 42.38
N ALA A 565 -14.26 3.56 43.26
CA ALA A 565 -14.46 3.63 44.70
C ALA A 565 -14.66 5.07 45.19
N LEU A 566 -13.85 6.01 44.68
CA LEU A 566 -13.99 7.44 44.98
C LEU A 566 -15.32 8.01 44.47
N ALA A 567 -15.72 7.65 43.24
CA ALA A 567 -16.99 8.06 42.67
C ALA A 567 -18.20 7.54 43.48
N LEU A 568 -18.13 6.32 44.01
CA LEU A 568 -19.19 5.75 44.86
C LEU A 568 -19.31 6.51 46.20
N VAL A 569 -18.20 6.81 46.87
CA VAL A 569 -18.20 7.61 48.12
C VAL A 569 -18.77 9.01 47.88
N GLU A 570 -18.35 9.65 46.78
CA GLU A 570 -18.86 10.97 46.37
C GLU A 570 -20.38 10.95 46.11
N THR A 571 -20.90 9.85 45.59
CA THR A 571 -22.34 9.68 45.35
C THR A 571 -23.11 9.49 46.65
N ALA A 572 -22.59 8.66 47.57
CA ALA A 572 -23.23 8.41 48.87
C ALA A 572 -23.35 9.69 49.71
N ASN A 573 -22.38 10.59 49.64
CA ASN A 573 -22.39 11.85 50.39
C ASN A 573 -23.41 12.89 49.87
N LEU A 574 -24.00 12.69 48.69
CA LEU A 574 -25.05 13.58 48.16
C LEU A 574 -26.43 13.27 48.73
N ASP A 575 -26.63 12.04 49.21
CA ASP A 575 -27.91 11.60 49.78
C ASP A 575 -28.08 12.03 51.24
N ASP A 576 -27.02 12.52 51.88
CA ASP A 576 -27.12 13.20 53.16
C ASP A 576 -27.70 14.62 52.94
N PRO A 577 -28.94 14.90 53.39
CA PRO A 577 -29.48 16.25 53.30
C PRO A 577 -28.49 17.20 54.00
N PRO A 578 -28.22 18.40 53.44
CA PRO A 578 -27.35 19.37 54.10
C PRO A 578 -27.85 19.51 55.55
N PRO A 579 -26.96 19.45 56.55
CA PRO A 579 -27.37 19.46 57.96
C PRO A 579 -28.33 20.62 58.13
N GLY A 580 -29.62 20.29 58.32
CA GLY A 580 -30.69 21.27 58.32
C GLY A 580 -30.30 22.34 59.32
N ASN A 581 -30.23 23.60 58.88
CA ASN A 581 -29.81 24.70 59.71
C ASN A 581 -30.68 24.67 60.98
N PRO A 582 -30.13 24.37 62.18
CA PRO A 582 -30.95 24.14 63.37
C PRO A 582 -31.76 25.38 63.79
N ASP A 583 -31.45 26.54 63.23
CA ASP A 583 -32.12 27.82 63.47
C ASP A 583 -33.41 28.04 62.66
N THR A 584 -33.80 27.14 61.74
CA THR A 584 -35.14 27.18 61.11
C THR A 584 -36.16 26.28 61.80
N ALA A 585 -36.02 26.06 63.11
CA ALA A 585 -37.11 25.54 63.92
C ALA A 585 -38.23 26.61 63.98
N GLU A 586 -39.18 26.53 63.06
CA GLU A 586 -40.43 27.28 63.16
C GLU A 586 -41.04 27.03 64.55
N PRO A 587 -41.34 28.08 65.34
CA PRO A 587 -42.07 27.92 66.57
C PRO A 587 -43.46 27.39 66.23
N SER A 588 -43.71 26.13 66.59
CA SER A 588 -45.02 25.52 66.51
C SER A 588 -46.02 26.35 67.32
N HIS A 589 -46.83 27.16 66.64
CA HIS A 589 -47.98 27.82 67.25
C HIS A 589 -49.08 26.78 67.49
N GLY A 590 -49.25 26.41 68.75
CA GLY A 590 -50.46 25.80 69.30
C GLY A 590 -51.43 26.86 69.84
#